data_AF-A0A355YAC2-F1
#
_entry.id   AF-A0A355YAC2-F1
#
_cell.length_a   1.000
_cell.length_b   1.000
_cell.length_c   1.000
_cell.angle_alpha   90.00
_cell.angle_beta   90.00
_cell.angle_gamma   90.00
#
_symmetry.space_group_name_H-M   'P 1'
#
loop_
_entity.id
_entity.type
_entity.pdbx_description
1 polymer ?
#
loop_
_entity_poly.entity_id
_entity_poly.type
_entity_poly.pdbx_seq_one_letter_code
_entity_poly.pdbx_strand_id
1 'polypeptide(L)'
;APDTAPPAAPEDASAQLAAVGELRVGAPFGKAPGDAAFKSAGMREAMEGDCEYYDRGTLPEGMSMMVIADRIARFDVHGEGDPGVRVDARPAAAPVIPFGLWVGMDAAEAKKRLPAGVVVSPHAYVSPDGDYLTWTDKRANLALRLETLNGVVTSIYWGQPDAVELIEGCA
;
A
#
# COMPACT_ATOMS: atom_id res chain seq x y z
N ALA A 1 27.14 12.54 8.90
CA ALA A 1 25.91 13.07 8.29
C ALA A 1 25.10 11.88 7.82
N PRO A 2 23.80 11.74 8.15
CA PRO A 2 23.02 10.69 7.53
C PRO A 2 22.72 11.12 6.09
N ASP A 3 23.07 10.24 5.16
CA ASP A 3 22.81 10.36 3.73
C ASP A 3 21.29 10.45 3.53
N THR A 4 20.79 11.61 3.12
CA THR A 4 19.40 11.74 2.71
C THR A 4 19.37 11.32 1.25
N ALA A 5 18.94 10.10 0.97
CA ALA A 5 18.84 9.60 -0.39
C ALA A 5 17.95 10.56 -1.22
N PRO A 6 18.39 11.00 -2.42
CA PRO A 6 17.56 11.83 -3.28
C PRO A 6 16.26 11.09 -3.64
N PRO A 7 15.17 11.82 -3.92
CA PRO A 7 13.90 11.22 -4.32
C PRO A 7 14.11 10.32 -5.55
N ALA A 8 13.45 9.15 -5.55
CA ALA A 8 13.60 8.17 -6.61
C ALA A 8 13.25 8.76 -7.98
N ALA A 9 14.04 8.43 -9.00
CA ALA A 9 13.71 8.76 -10.37
C ALA A 9 12.41 8.04 -10.79
N PRO A 10 11.64 8.55 -11.76
CA PRO A 10 10.33 7.98 -12.12
C PRO A 10 10.39 6.50 -12.50
N GLU A 11 11.42 6.04 -13.22
CA GLU A 11 11.56 4.63 -13.60
C GLU A 11 11.90 3.73 -12.39
N ASP A 12 12.70 4.23 -11.45
CA ASP A 12 12.96 3.55 -10.16
C ASP A 12 11.73 3.53 -9.27
N ALA A 13 10.88 4.55 -9.38
CA ALA A 13 9.61 4.66 -8.66
C ALA A 13 8.60 3.63 -9.18
N SER A 14 8.42 3.50 -10.51
CA SER A 14 7.55 2.47 -11.09
C SER A 14 7.99 1.07 -10.68
N ALA A 15 9.31 0.80 -10.70
CA ALA A 15 9.85 -0.51 -10.35
C ALA A 15 9.54 -0.90 -8.90
N GLN A 16 9.59 0.06 -7.97
CA GLN A 16 9.23 -0.17 -6.57
C GLN A 16 7.74 -0.45 -6.40
N LEU A 17 6.85 0.19 -7.17
CA LEU A 17 5.41 -0.03 -7.08
C LEU A 17 4.93 -1.31 -7.80
N ALA A 18 5.67 -1.80 -8.79
CA ALA A 18 5.16 -2.84 -9.67
C ALA A 18 5.03 -4.22 -9.00
N ALA A 19 5.66 -4.44 -7.84
CA ALA A 19 5.93 -5.78 -7.36
C ALA A 19 6.11 -5.93 -5.84
N VAL A 20 5.83 -7.14 -5.36
CA VAL A 20 6.30 -7.66 -4.07
C VAL A 20 6.86 -9.07 -4.28
N GLY A 21 8.17 -9.24 -4.14
CA GLY A 21 8.83 -10.50 -4.48
C GLY A 21 8.58 -10.87 -5.96
N GLU A 22 7.94 -12.00 -6.21
CA GLU A 22 7.52 -12.44 -7.57
C GLU A 22 6.09 -12.00 -7.94
N LEU A 23 5.33 -11.46 -6.98
CA LEU A 23 3.98 -10.96 -7.22
C LEU A 23 4.07 -9.63 -7.97
N ARG A 24 3.21 -9.43 -8.95
CA ARG A 24 3.21 -8.27 -9.84
C ARG A 24 1.82 -7.65 -9.90
N VAL A 25 1.73 -6.34 -9.75
CA VAL A 25 0.47 -5.61 -9.94
C VAL A 25 -0.06 -5.88 -11.35
N GLY A 26 -1.35 -6.20 -11.44
CA GLY A 26 -2.06 -6.55 -12.66
C GLY A 26 -1.82 -7.98 -13.15
N ALA A 27 -0.97 -8.79 -12.51
CA ALA A 27 -0.83 -10.19 -12.91
C ALA A 27 -2.05 -11.03 -12.49
N PRO A 28 -2.40 -12.09 -13.25
CA PRO A 28 -3.44 -13.04 -12.83
C PRO A 28 -3.10 -13.71 -11.49
N PHE A 29 -4.12 -13.98 -10.67
CA PHE A 29 -4.01 -14.65 -9.38
C PHE A 29 -5.25 -15.51 -9.08
N GLY A 30 -5.08 -16.62 -8.36
CA GLY A 30 -6.19 -17.40 -7.77
C GLY A 30 -6.55 -18.70 -8.48
N LYS A 31 -5.65 -19.28 -9.30
CA LYS A 31 -5.87 -20.54 -10.04
C LYS A 31 -4.64 -21.44 -10.14
N ALA A 32 -3.48 -21.00 -9.67
CA ALA A 32 -2.25 -21.79 -9.69
C ALA A 32 -2.14 -22.67 -8.43
N PRO A 33 -1.49 -23.84 -8.48
CA PRO A 33 -1.29 -24.69 -7.30
C PRO A 33 -0.56 -24.01 -6.13
N GLY A 34 0.25 -22.98 -6.39
CA GLY A 34 0.92 -22.18 -5.35
C GLY A 34 -0.01 -21.24 -4.58
N ASP A 35 -1.20 -20.97 -5.11
CA ASP A 35 -2.11 -19.96 -4.56
C ASP A 35 -2.76 -20.46 -3.25
N ALA A 36 -2.82 -21.78 -3.02
CA ALA A 36 -3.33 -22.37 -1.77
C ALA A 36 -2.48 -22.04 -0.53
N ALA A 37 -1.26 -21.54 -0.71
CA ALA A 37 -0.43 -21.04 0.38
C ALA A 37 -0.89 -19.67 0.90
N PHE A 38 -1.69 -18.95 0.11
CA PHE A 38 -2.30 -17.69 0.51
C PHE A 38 -3.64 -17.96 1.20
N LYS A 39 -3.93 -17.18 2.23
CA LYS A 39 -5.17 -17.28 2.98
C LYS A 39 -6.09 -16.15 2.55
N SER A 40 -7.28 -16.52 2.07
CA SER A 40 -8.35 -15.58 1.71
C SER A 40 -9.06 -15.02 2.96
N ALA A 41 -9.52 -13.77 2.87
CA ALA A 41 -10.38 -13.13 3.85
C ALA A 41 -11.86 -13.51 3.71
N GLY A 42 -12.27 -14.09 2.57
CA GLY A 42 -13.62 -14.56 2.28
C GLY A 42 -14.57 -13.44 1.83
N MET A 43 -14.02 -12.38 1.23
CA MET A 43 -14.78 -11.19 0.83
C MET A 43 -15.62 -11.44 -0.43
N ARG A 44 -15.13 -12.24 -1.37
CA ARG A 44 -15.87 -12.59 -2.59
C ARG A 44 -17.16 -13.31 -2.27
N GLU A 45 -17.09 -14.31 -1.38
CA GLU A 45 -18.27 -15.06 -0.96
C GLU A 45 -19.25 -14.19 -0.15
N ALA A 46 -18.74 -13.27 0.67
CA ALA A 46 -19.56 -12.40 1.51
C ALA A 46 -20.28 -11.29 0.73
N MET A 47 -19.67 -10.78 -0.35
CA MET A 47 -20.18 -9.62 -1.10
C MET A 47 -20.74 -9.96 -2.49
N GLU A 48 -20.73 -11.24 -2.88
CA GLU A 48 -21.05 -11.68 -4.27
C GLU A 48 -20.25 -10.89 -5.33
N GLY A 49 -19.00 -10.54 -5.01
CA GLY A 49 -18.13 -9.68 -5.82
C GLY A 49 -16.92 -10.42 -6.40
N ASP A 50 -16.10 -9.71 -7.16
CA ASP A 50 -14.85 -10.21 -7.75
C ASP A 50 -13.59 -9.73 -7.00
N CYS A 51 -13.77 -9.02 -5.89
CA CYS A 51 -12.72 -8.51 -5.02
C CYS A 51 -12.47 -9.41 -3.80
N GLU A 52 -11.21 -9.76 -3.57
CA GLU A 52 -10.76 -10.60 -2.45
C GLU A 52 -9.49 -10.03 -1.82
N TYR A 53 -9.27 -10.33 -0.53
CA TYR A 53 -8.00 -10.07 0.12
C TYR A 53 -7.30 -11.37 0.47
N TYR A 54 -5.99 -11.38 0.26
CA TYR A 54 -5.12 -12.49 0.60
C TYR A 54 -4.00 -12.04 1.54
N ASP A 55 -3.72 -12.87 2.55
CA ASP A 55 -2.52 -12.79 3.38
C ASP A 55 -1.69 -14.09 3.26
N ARG A 56 -0.49 -14.12 3.86
CA ARG A 56 0.45 -15.28 3.87
C ARG A 56 0.99 -15.61 2.47
N GLY A 57 1.22 -16.89 2.18
CA GLY A 57 1.93 -17.33 0.98
C GLY A 57 3.34 -16.75 0.92
N THR A 58 3.63 -16.06 -0.18
CA THR A 58 4.89 -15.34 -0.39
C THR A 58 4.84 -13.88 0.02
N LEU A 59 3.73 -13.38 0.57
CA LEU A 59 3.65 -12.01 1.09
C LEU A 59 4.47 -11.90 2.39
N PRO A 60 5.19 -10.79 2.58
CA PRO A 60 5.76 -10.45 3.88
C PRO A 60 4.69 -10.43 4.99
N GLU A 61 5.11 -10.70 6.22
CA GLU A 61 4.24 -10.54 7.39
C GLU A 61 3.77 -9.09 7.54
N GLY A 62 2.52 -8.90 7.96
CA GLY A 62 1.87 -7.58 8.08
C GLY A 62 1.39 -6.98 6.74
N MET A 63 1.54 -7.71 5.63
CA MET A 63 1.07 -7.29 4.31
C MET A 63 -0.14 -8.12 3.86
N SER A 64 -1.08 -7.46 3.19
CA SER A 64 -2.15 -8.11 2.43
C SER A 64 -2.11 -7.70 0.97
N MET A 65 -2.79 -8.48 0.14
CA MET A 65 -2.90 -8.26 -1.30
C MET A 65 -4.38 -8.28 -1.69
N MET A 66 -4.82 -7.24 -2.38
CA MET A 66 -6.14 -7.18 -2.98
C MET A 66 -6.10 -7.77 -4.39
N VAL A 67 -7.11 -8.58 -4.71
CA VAL A 67 -7.30 -9.18 -6.02
C VAL A 67 -8.69 -8.83 -6.52
N ILE A 68 -8.78 -8.16 -7.67
CA ILE A 68 -10.04 -7.81 -8.35
C ILE A 68 -10.06 -8.54 -9.69
N ALA A 69 -11.18 -9.16 -10.06
CA ALA A 69 -11.33 -9.87 -11.32
C ALA A 69 -10.21 -10.90 -11.60
N ASP A 70 -9.75 -11.61 -10.56
CA ASP A 70 -8.63 -12.57 -10.60
C ASP A 70 -7.29 -11.94 -10.99
N ARG A 71 -7.09 -10.65 -10.72
CA ARG A 71 -5.81 -9.95 -10.94
C ARG A 71 -5.40 -9.18 -9.70
N ILE A 72 -4.09 -9.17 -9.43
CA ILE A 72 -3.52 -8.43 -8.30
C ILE A 72 -3.77 -6.94 -8.52
N ALA A 73 -4.59 -6.33 -7.69
CA ALA A 73 -5.00 -4.94 -7.84
C ALA A 73 -4.08 -4.01 -7.04
N ARG A 74 -3.76 -4.37 -5.79
CA ARG A 74 -2.87 -3.62 -4.91
C ARG A 74 -2.30 -4.48 -3.77
N PHE A 75 -1.28 -3.95 -3.12
CA PHE A 75 -0.72 -4.43 -1.86
C PHE A 75 -0.96 -3.40 -0.76
N ASP A 76 -1.24 -3.89 0.43
CA ASP A 76 -1.64 -3.09 1.56
C ASP A 76 -0.79 -3.44 2.78
N VAL A 77 -0.35 -2.41 3.52
CA VAL A 77 0.27 -2.57 4.84
C VAL A 77 -0.47 -1.65 5.80
N HIS A 78 -0.96 -2.24 6.90
CA HIS A 78 -1.68 -1.55 7.95
C HIS A 78 -0.85 -1.56 9.24
N GLY A 79 -1.06 -0.57 10.10
CA GLY A 79 -0.45 -0.54 11.42
C GLY A 79 -0.98 -1.64 12.32
N GLU A 80 -0.09 -2.29 13.06
CA GLU A 80 -0.48 -3.15 14.17
C GLU A 80 -0.69 -2.28 15.43
N GLY A 81 -1.82 -2.47 16.12
CA GLY A 81 -2.13 -1.77 17.36
C GLY A 81 -2.89 -0.45 17.17
N ASP A 82 -2.71 0.50 18.11
CA ASP A 82 -3.43 1.77 18.11
C ASP A 82 -2.97 2.66 16.94
N PRO A 83 -3.89 3.14 16.08
CA PRO A 83 -3.53 4.00 14.96
C PRO A 83 -3.00 5.36 15.44
N GLY A 84 -2.08 5.93 14.67
CA GLY A 84 -1.53 7.27 14.94
C GLY A 84 -0.37 7.30 15.94
N VAL A 85 0.16 6.14 16.36
CA VAL A 85 1.38 6.07 17.17
C VAL A 85 2.61 6.27 16.29
N ARG A 86 3.38 7.32 16.56
CA ARG A 86 4.64 7.59 15.89
C ARG A 86 5.71 6.58 16.29
N VAL A 87 6.44 6.07 15.31
CA VAL A 87 7.65 5.25 15.52
C VAL A 87 8.83 5.94 14.84
N ASP A 88 9.86 6.27 15.63
CA ASP A 88 10.99 7.08 15.17
C ASP A 88 11.89 6.40 14.13
N ALA A 89 11.87 5.06 14.09
CA ALA A 89 12.60 4.27 13.11
C ALA A 89 11.76 3.09 12.63
N ARG A 90 11.97 2.67 11.37
CA ARG A 90 11.33 1.47 10.83
C ARG A 90 11.66 0.25 11.73
N PRO A 91 10.67 -0.50 12.23
CA PRO A 91 10.94 -1.75 12.92
C PRO A 91 11.72 -2.72 12.03
N ALA A 92 12.71 -3.42 12.58
CA ALA A 92 13.57 -4.31 11.81
C ALA A 92 12.79 -5.43 11.08
N ALA A 93 11.69 -5.88 11.70
CA ALA A 93 10.79 -6.90 11.14
C ALA A 93 9.75 -6.33 10.16
N ALA A 94 9.62 -5.01 10.03
CA ALA A 94 8.62 -4.42 9.14
C ALA A 94 8.95 -4.74 7.67
N PRO A 95 7.92 -4.99 6.84
CA PRO A 95 8.12 -5.28 5.43
C PRO A 95 8.84 -4.13 4.72
N VAL A 96 9.56 -4.47 3.65
CA VAL A 96 10.12 -3.45 2.75
C VAL A 96 8.97 -2.88 1.93
N ILE A 97 8.76 -1.57 2.04
CA ILE A 97 7.69 -0.82 1.36
C ILE A 97 8.35 0.16 0.38
N PRO A 98 7.70 0.48 -0.76
CA PRO A 98 8.21 1.48 -1.70
C PRO A 98 8.65 2.79 -1.04
N PHE A 99 9.69 3.40 -1.60
CA PHE A 99 10.29 4.67 -1.16
C PHE A 99 10.81 4.67 0.29
N GLY A 100 11.04 3.49 0.87
CA GLY A 100 11.52 3.35 2.23
C GLY A 100 10.52 3.89 3.27
N LEU A 101 9.23 3.76 2.97
CA LEU A 101 8.14 4.14 3.86
C LEU A 101 7.89 3.06 4.94
N TRP A 102 7.21 3.44 6.02
CA TRP A 102 6.72 2.52 7.03
C TRP A 102 5.51 3.10 7.76
N VAL A 103 4.65 2.24 8.30
CA VAL A 103 3.55 2.65 9.16
C VAL A 103 4.10 3.13 10.50
N GLY A 104 3.57 4.24 11.02
CA GLY A 104 4.10 4.95 12.19
C GLY A 104 5.10 6.06 11.83
N MET A 105 5.48 6.20 10.55
CA MET A 105 6.30 7.31 10.07
C MET A 105 5.53 8.64 10.17
N ASP A 106 6.26 9.73 10.42
CA ASP A 106 5.77 11.09 10.21
C ASP A 106 5.29 11.34 8.76
N ALA A 107 4.11 11.90 8.58
CA ALA A 107 3.53 12.18 7.27
C ALA A 107 4.32 13.21 6.45
N ALA A 108 4.92 14.21 7.12
CA ALA A 108 5.74 15.21 6.43
C ALA A 108 7.07 14.60 5.97
N GLU A 109 7.64 13.67 6.74
CA GLU A 109 8.79 12.86 6.31
C GLU A 109 8.43 11.91 5.16
N ALA A 110 7.29 11.23 5.23
CA ALA A 110 6.79 10.37 4.16
C ALA A 110 6.68 11.16 2.84
N LYS A 111 6.10 12.35 2.89
CA LYS A 111 5.94 13.23 1.72
C LYS A 111 7.27 13.63 1.09
N LYS A 112 8.36 13.79 1.85
CA LYS A 112 9.69 14.13 1.30
C LYS A 112 10.32 12.96 0.54
N ARG A 113 9.97 11.72 0.89
CA ARG A 113 10.48 10.50 0.26
C ARG A 113 9.76 10.17 -1.05
N LEU A 114 8.50 10.61 -1.16
CA LEU A 114 7.71 10.44 -2.37
C LEU A 114 8.21 11.33 -3.51
N PRO A 115 8.05 10.90 -4.77
CA PRO A 115 8.32 11.77 -5.91
C PRO A 115 7.40 12.99 -5.91
N ALA A 116 7.79 14.03 -6.65
CA ALA A 116 6.97 15.22 -6.80
C ALA A 116 5.58 14.90 -7.39
N GLY A 117 4.57 15.70 -7.03
CA GLY A 117 3.20 15.57 -7.54
C GLY A 117 2.22 14.83 -6.62
N VAL A 118 2.59 14.60 -5.35
CA VAL A 118 1.66 14.09 -4.34
C VAL A 118 0.45 15.00 -4.18
N VAL A 119 -0.75 14.44 -4.31
CA VAL A 119 -2.03 15.10 -4.03
C VAL A 119 -2.43 14.77 -2.60
N VAL A 120 -2.84 15.79 -1.83
CA VAL A 120 -3.35 15.64 -0.47
C VAL A 120 -4.85 15.91 -0.48
N SER A 121 -5.63 15.02 0.13
CA SER A 121 -7.07 15.21 0.32
C SER A 121 -7.50 14.80 1.72
N PRO A 122 -8.56 15.41 2.28
CA PRO A 122 -9.04 15.04 3.62
C PRO A 122 -9.45 13.57 3.69
N HIS A 123 -9.15 12.92 4.82
CA HIS A 123 -9.58 11.54 5.04
C HIS A 123 -11.11 11.46 5.20
N ALA A 124 -11.74 10.43 4.61
CA ALA A 124 -13.20 10.32 4.58
C ALA A 124 -13.83 10.23 5.98
N TYR A 125 -13.21 9.47 6.89
CA TYR A 125 -13.75 9.23 8.24
C TYR A 125 -13.08 9.99 9.39
N VAL A 126 -11.80 10.36 9.26
CA VAL A 126 -11.01 10.95 10.36
C VAL A 126 -10.54 12.38 10.09
N SER A 127 -11.04 13.02 9.03
CA SER A 127 -10.89 14.46 8.84
C SER A 127 -11.55 15.22 10.01
N PRO A 128 -10.94 16.32 10.51
CA PRO A 128 -9.76 17.01 9.97
C PRO A 128 -8.41 16.45 10.45
N ASP A 129 -8.43 15.44 11.31
CA ASP A 129 -7.22 14.91 11.96
C ASP A 129 -6.43 13.93 11.08
N GLY A 130 -6.99 13.52 9.93
CA GLY A 130 -6.32 12.67 8.97
C GLY A 130 -6.50 13.10 7.53
N ASP A 131 -5.50 12.75 6.73
CA ASP A 131 -5.40 13.02 5.29
C ASP A 131 -5.05 11.74 4.52
N TYR A 132 -5.42 11.73 3.24
CA TYR A 132 -4.84 10.87 2.21
C TYR A 132 -3.72 11.61 1.48
N LEU A 133 -2.60 10.91 1.24
CA LEU A 133 -1.54 11.38 0.35
C LEU A 133 -1.41 10.39 -0.81
N THR A 134 -1.76 10.82 -2.02
CA THR A 134 -1.73 9.98 -3.22
C THR A 134 -0.69 10.46 -4.20
N TRP A 135 0.19 9.55 -4.63
CA TRP A 135 1.10 9.76 -5.76
C TRP A 135 0.75 8.77 -6.88
N THR A 136 0.74 9.27 -8.12
CA THR A 136 0.39 8.46 -9.30
C THR A 136 1.47 8.57 -10.36
N ASP A 137 2.04 7.43 -10.72
CA ASP A 137 2.83 7.29 -11.93
C ASP A 137 1.92 7.04 -13.13
N LYS A 138 1.60 8.10 -13.86
CA LYS A 138 0.75 8.03 -15.05
C LYS A 138 1.36 7.20 -16.18
N ARG A 139 2.69 7.08 -16.26
CA ARG A 139 3.37 6.35 -17.33
C ARG A 139 3.28 4.85 -17.08
N ALA A 140 3.49 4.43 -15.83
CA ALA A 140 3.40 3.03 -15.43
C ALA A 140 1.96 2.58 -15.13
N ASN A 141 1.01 3.52 -15.01
CA ASN A 141 -0.34 3.27 -14.53
C ASN A 141 -0.33 2.57 -13.15
N LEU A 142 0.47 3.12 -12.25
CA LEU A 142 0.62 2.68 -10.87
C LEU A 142 0.45 3.86 -9.93
N ALA A 143 0.03 3.59 -8.70
CA ALA A 143 -0.14 4.62 -7.69
C ALA A 143 0.24 4.09 -6.31
N LEU A 144 0.52 5.01 -5.40
CA LEU A 144 0.69 4.78 -3.98
C LEU A 144 -0.19 5.76 -3.23
N ARG A 145 -0.88 5.28 -2.20
CA ARG A 145 -1.69 6.10 -1.29
C ARG A 145 -1.29 5.82 0.14
N LEU A 146 -1.15 6.89 0.91
CA LEU A 146 -0.97 6.83 2.36
C LEU A 146 -2.25 7.30 3.02
N GLU A 147 -2.61 6.63 4.10
CA GLU A 147 -3.54 7.17 5.09
C GLU A 147 -2.77 7.71 6.27
N THR A 148 -3.27 8.80 6.83
CA THR A 148 -2.64 9.46 7.97
C THR A 148 -3.66 9.79 9.03
N LEU A 149 -3.20 9.81 10.28
CA LEU A 149 -3.96 10.29 11.44
C LEU A 149 -3.00 11.04 12.35
N ASN A 150 -3.36 12.25 12.77
CA ASN A 150 -2.55 13.15 13.59
C ASN A 150 -1.13 13.35 13.04
N GLY A 151 -1.00 13.42 11.71
CA GLY A 151 0.29 13.57 11.03
C GLY A 151 1.19 12.33 11.03
N VAL A 152 0.64 11.15 11.35
CA VAL A 152 1.34 9.86 11.33
C VAL A 152 0.73 8.95 10.26
N VAL A 153 1.56 8.27 9.48
CA VAL A 153 1.11 7.27 8.50
C VAL A 153 0.53 6.07 9.22
N THR A 154 -0.71 5.70 8.90
CA THR A 154 -1.44 4.56 9.50
C THR A 154 -1.58 3.38 8.55
N SER A 155 -1.65 3.67 7.25
CA SER A 155 -1.84 2.67 6.21
C SER A 155 -1.08 3.07 4.95
N ILE A 156 -0.60 2.09 4.20
CA ILE A 156 0.11 2.28 2.94
C ILE A 156 -0.43 1.30 1.91
N TYR A 157 -0.88 1.83 0.77
CA TYR A 157 -1.39 1.05 -0.36
C TYR A 157 -0.59 1.37 -1.61
N TRP A 158 -0.32 0.36 -2.43
CA TRP A 158 0.17 0.61 -3.79
C TRP A 158 -0.28 -0.44 -4.78
N GLY A 159 -0.50 0.00 -6.02
CA GLY A 159 -1.11 -0.85 -7.04
C GLY A 159 -1.67 -0.05 -8.19
N GLN A 160 -2.77 -0.52 -8.75
CA GLN A 160 -3.52 0.20 -9.79
C GLN A 160 -4.14 1.49 -9.21
N PRO A 161 -4.21 2.59 -9.99
CA PRO A 161 -4.70 3.88 -9.48
C PRO A 161 -6.11 3.87 -8.92
N ASP A 162 -7.03 3.16 -9.57
CA ASP A 162 -8.41 2.95 -9.11
C ASP A 162 -8.44 2.12 -7.83
N ALA A 163 -7.66 1.04 -7.77
CA ALA A 163 -7.61 0.16 -6.62
C ALA A 163 -7.10 0.88 -5.37
N VAL A 164 -6.03 1.69 -5.45
CA VAL A 164 -5.52 2.41 -4.27
C VAL A 164 -6.47 3.49 -3.76
N GLU A 165 -7.49 3.86 -4.53
CA GLU A 165 -8.49 4.84 -4.11
C GLU A 165 -9.69 4.26 -3.38
N LEU A 166 -9.86 2.93 -3.38
CA LEU A 166 -10.92 2.23 -2.64
C LEU A 166 -10.73 2.39 -1.14
N ILE A 167 -11.80 2.84 -0.46
CA ILE A 167 -11.81 3.23 0.96
C ILE A 167 -12.44 2.14 1.83
N GLU A 168 -13.48 1.45 1.35
CA GLU A 168 -14.19 0.39 2.08
C GLU A 168 -13.66 -1.00 1.65
N GLY A 169 -12.36 -1.07 1.35
CA GLY A 169 -11.70 -2.25 0.84
C GLY A 169 -12.17 -2.60 -0.56
N CYS A 170 -13.14 -3.51 -0.68
CA CYS A 170 -13.71 -3.95 -1.95
C CYS A 170 -14.84 -3.04 -2.48
N ALA A 171 -15.07 -1.87 -1.86
CA ALA A 171 -16.07 -0.88 -2.22
C ALA A 171 -15.55 0.56 -2.07
#